data_AF-A0A0C6FPJ5-F1
#
_entry.id   AF-A0A0C6FPJ5-F1
#
_cell.length_a   1.000
_cell.length_b   1.000
_cell.length_c   1.000
_cell.angle_alpha   90.00
_cell.angle_beta   90.00
_cell.angle_gamma   90.00
#
_symmetry.space_group_name_H-M   'P 1'
#
loop_
_entity.id
_entity.type
_entity.pdbx_description
1 polymer ?
#
loop_
_entity_poly.entity_id
_entity_poly.type
_entity_poly.pdbx_seq_one_letter_code
_entity_poly.pdbx_strand_id
1 'polypeptide(L)'
;MAGIPTGTDVLPNGPLEKRAVHVCVDMQNLFAEETAWHTPWMEPGPESALRARRAETLVITGGETDVCVLASVLGAIDRDYRSVLAADAVCSSSDETHDAMMTLYGQRFRQHLDVATVDQILHNWNLSELMER
;
A
#
# COMPACT_ATOMS: atom_id res chain seq x y z
N MET A 1 18.08 3.24 -9.73
CA MET A 1 16.65 3.36 -10.01
C MET A 1 16.09 2.01 -10.41
N ALA A 2 15.47 1.28 -9.48
CA ALA A 2 14.64 0.14 -9.84
C ALA A 2 13.48 0.69 -10.69
N GLY A 3 13.45 0.34 -11.98
CA GLY A 3 12.53 0.93 -12.93
C GLY A 3 11.09 0.62 -12.54
N ILE A 4 10.38 1.63 -12.06
CA ILE A 4 8.92 1.58 -11.96
C ILE A 4 8.41 1.39 -13.40
N PRO A 5 7.55 0.41 -13.70
CA PRO A 5 7.08 0.17 -15.06
C PRO A 5 6.40 1.42 -15.63
N THR A 6 6.93 2.00 -16.70
CA THR A 6 6.37 3.17 -17.38
C THR A 6 5.53 2.71 -18.57
N GLY A 7 4.26 2.37 -18.34
CA GLY A 7 3.31 1.97 -19.38
C GLY A 7 1.91 1.72 -18.82
N THR A 8 0.86 1.77 -19.66
CA THR A 8 -0.53 1.43 -19.28
C THR A 8 -0.74 -0.09 -19.12
N ASP A 9 0.25 -0.77 -18.55
CA ASP A 9 0.25 -2.21 -18.42
C ASP A 9 -0.70 -2.66 -17.32
N VAL A 10 -1.19 -3.89 -17.49
CA VAL A 10 -2.05 -4.56 -16.52
C VAL A 10 -1.24 -4.78 -15.24
N LEU A 11 -1.86 -4.54 -14.07
CA LEU A 11 -1.24 -4.88 -12.79
C LEU A 11 -0.86 -6.38 -12.78
N PRO A 12 0.28 -6.78 -12.17
CA PRO A 12 0.76 -8.16 -12.24
C PRO A 12 -0.26 -9.22 -11.81
N ASN A 13 -1.12 -8.88 -10.85
CA ASN A 13 -2.18 -9.75 -10.34
C ASN A 13 -3.59 -9.39 -10.88
N GLY A 14 -3.68 -8.72 -12.03
CA GLY A 14 -4.94 -8.35 -12.69
C GLY A 14 -5.59 -7.07 -12.14
N PRO A 15 -6.75 -6.66 -12.66
CA PRO A 15 -7.42 -5.42 -12.26
C PRO A 15 -7.86 -5.43 -10.78
N LEU A 16 -8.15 -4.25 -10.23
CA LEU A 16 -8.67 -4.09 -8.87
C LEU A 16 -10.20 -4.19 -8.86
N GLU A 17 -10.73 -5.01 -7.96
CA GLU A 17 -12.15 -5.30 -7.83
C GLU A 17 -12.84 -4.45 -6.75
N LYS A 18 -14.17 -4.59 -6.59
CA LYS A 18 -15.02 -3.84 -5.64
C LYS A 18 -14.54 -3.85 -4.17
N ARG A 19 -13.76 -4.86 -3.77
CA ARG A 19 -13.26 -5.05 -2.39
C ARG A 19 -11.84 -4.49 -2.20
N ALA A 20 -11.33 -3.74 -3.18
CA ALA A 20 -10.12 -2.95 -3.01
C ALA A 20 -10.39 -1.71 -2.15
N VAL A 21 -9.49 -1.45 -1.20
CA VAL A 21 -9.54 -0.27 -0.33
C VAL A 21 -8.21 0.47 -0.44
N HIS A 22 -8.27 1.78 -0.64
CA HIS A 22 -7.10 2.65 -0.53
C HIS A 22 -6.79 2.94 0.94
N VAL A 23 -5.57 2.66 1.35
CA VAL A 23 -5.01 2.93 2.66
C VAL A 23 -3.86 3.94 2.49
N CYS A 24 -4.12 5.18 2.91
CA CYS A 24 -3.07 6.18 3.01
C CYS A 24 -2.37 6.02 4.35
N VAL A 25 -1.11 5.59 4.32
CA VAL A 25 -0.25 5.40 5.48
C VAL A 25 0.52 6.69 5.71
N ASP A 26 0.03 7.51 6.60
CA ASP A 26 0.75 8.71 7.04
C ASP A 26 1.15 8.51 8.49
N MET A 27 2.43 8.27 8.79
CA MET A 27 3.00 8.17 10.14
C MET A 27 1.96 7.80 11.19
N GLN A 28 1.17 6.74 10.96
CA GLN A 28 -0.10 6.66 11.69
C GLN A 28 0.15 6.42 13.18
N ASN A 29 1.41 6.19 13.53
CA ASN A 29 1.80 5.20 14.45
C ASN A 29 3.23 5.38 15.02
N LEU A 30 3.57 6.62 15.30
CA LEU A 30 4.29 7.00 16.52
C LEU A 30 3.32 7.08 17.75
N PHE A 31 1.99 6.92 17.55
CA PHE A 31 0.88 7.69 18.16
C PHE A 31 -0.34 6.95 18.81
N ALA A 32 -0.29 5.75 19.43
CA ALA A 32 -1.49 5.26 20.21
C ALA A 32 -1.34 4.36 21.45
N GLU A 33 -0.15 4.20 21.97
CA GLU A 33 0.13 3.78 23.33
C GLU A 33 1.44 4.47 23.66
N GLU A 34 1.69 4.78 24.93
CA GLU A 34 2.74 5.73 25.34
C GLU A 34 4.15 5.15 25.16
N THR A 35 4.60 5.02 23.93
CA THR A 35 5.98 4.72 23.54
C THR A 35 6.45 5.78 22.54
N ALA A 36 7.76 5.92 22.33
CA ALA A 36 8.30 6.92 21.41
C ALA A 36 7.98 6.65 19.92
N TRP A 37 7.34 5.52 19.57
CA TRP A 37 7.06 5.07 18.19
C TRP A 37 5.80 4.15 18.05
N HIS A 38 4.71 4.36 18.82
CA HIS A 38 3.61 3.36 18.91
C HIS A 38 2.66 3.27 17.71
N THR A 39 2.22 2.05 17.35
CA THR A 39 1.38 1.74 16.19
C THR A 39 -0.17 1.47 16.41
N PRO A 40 -1.08 2.47 16.64
CA PRO A 40 -2.55 2.41 16.81
C PRO A 40 -3.45 1.65 15.87
N TRP A 41 -2.98 1.13 14.74
CA TRP A 41 -3.91 0.53 13.76
C TRP A 41 -4.49 -0.82 14.21
N MET A 42 -4.47 -1.01 15.52
CA MET A 42 -4.46 -2.18 16.35
C MET A 42 -5.45 -2.09 17.53
N GLU A 43 -6.34 -1.06 17.68
CA GLU A 43 -7.73 -1.19 18.23
C GLU A 43 -8.47 0.17 18.46
N PRO A 44 -9.78 0.30 18.09
CA PRO A 44 -10.40 -0.43 16.99
C PRO A 44 -9.80 0.17 15.72
N GLY A 45 -8.62 -0.32 15.36
CA GLY A 45 -7.83 0.20 14.26
C GLY A 45 -8.47 -0.09 12.91
N PRO A 46 -7.82 0.29 11.80
CA PRO A 46 -8.27 0.04 10.44
C PRO A 46 -8.57 -1.43 10.17
N GLU A 47 -8.08 -2.41 10.93
CA GLU A 47 -8.55 -3.80 10.81
C GLU A 47 -10.08 -3.92 10.90
N SER A 48 -10.70 -3.24 11.87
CA SER A 48 -12.16 -3.24 12.01
C SER A 48 -12.86 -2.60 10.81
N ALA A 49 -12.30 -1.50 10.29
CA ALA A 49 -12.80 -0.78 9.12
C ALA A 49 -12.63 -1.58 7.82
N LEU A 50 -11.48 -2.25 7.66
CA LEU A 50 -11.18 -3.14 6.54
C LEU A 50 -12.12 -4.35 6.55
N ARG A 51 -12.35 -4.97 7.72
CA ARG A 51 -13.33 -6.05 7.88
C ARG A 51 -14.75 -5.60 7.57
N ALA A 52 -15.18 -4.43 8.07
CA ALA A 52 -16.51 -3.89 7.78
C ALA A 52 -16.72 -3.66 6.27
N ARG A 53 -15.65 -3.28 5.55
CA ARG A 53 -15.64 -3.13 4.09
C ARG A 53 -15.42 -4.43 3.32
N ARG A 54 -15.19 -5.55 4.03
CA ARG A 54 -14.79 -6.85 3.45
C ARG A 54 -13.61 -6.67 2.50
N ALA A 55 -12.62 -5.89 2.90
CA ALA A 55 -11.46 -5.62 2.07
C ALA A 55 -10.73 -6.93 1.74
N GLU A 56 -10.25 -7.04 0.51
CA GLU A 56 -9.38 -8.14 0.06
C GLU A 56 -8.12 -7.63 -0.61
N THR A 57 -8.15 -6.40 -1.11
CA THR A 57 -7.01 -5.74 -1.74
C THR A 57 -6.76 -4.41 -1.06
N LEU A 58 -5.50 -4.11 -0.74
CA LEU A 58 -5.07 -2.85 -0.17
C LEU A 58 -4.19 -2.12 -1.18
N VAL A 59 -4.62 -0.93 -1.62
CA VAL A 59 -3.78 0.02 -2.34
C VAL A 59 -3.14 0.93 -1.31
N ILE A 60 -1.80 0.96 -1.26
CA ILE A 60 -1.01 1.58 -0.20
C ILE A 60 -0.27 2.80 -0.75
N THR A 61 -0.41 3.93 -0.08
CA THR A 61 0.26 5.20 -0.37
C THR A 61 0.79 5.84 0.93
N GLY A 62 1.55 6.93 0.84
CA GLY A 62 1.96 7.76 1.98
C GLY A 62 3.42 7.62 2.39
N GLY A 63 3.76 7.91 3.64
CA GLY A 63 5.15 7.94 4.10
C GLY A 63 5.31 7.52 5.57
N GLU A 64 6.47 7.03 6.00
CA GLU A 64 7.71 6.87 5.22
C GLU A 64 7.83 5.50 4.51
N THR A 65 8.34 5.52 3.28
CA THR A 65 8.48 4.37 2.34
C THR A 65 9.16 3.17 3.00
N ASP A 66 10.18 3.44 3.81
CA ASP A 66 11.07 2.50 4.48
C ASP A 66 10.71 2.24 5.95
N VAL A 67 9.68 2.89 6.48
CA VAL A 67 9.24 2.77 7.88
C VAL A 67 7.79 2.30 7.96
N CYS A 68 6.82 3.21 8.12
CA CYS A 68 5.42 2.85 8.36
C CYS A 68 4.73 2.30 7.11
N VAL A 69 5.14 2.71 5.90
CA VAL A 69 4.68 2.07 4.66
C VAL A 69 5.14 0.62 4.61
N LEU A 70 6.43 0.36 4.90
CA LEU A 70 6.96 -1.01 4.95
C LEU A 70 6.24 -1.87 5.99
N ALA A 71 6.04 -1.34 7.21
CA ALA A 71 5.33 -2.05 8.27
C ALA A 71 3.88 -2.38 7.85
N SER A 72 3.21 -1.45 7.16
CA SER A 72 1.84 -1.66 6.67
C SER A 72 1.80 -2.70 5.54
N VAL A 73 2.74 -2.66 4.61
CA VAL A 73 2.89 -3.66 3.54
C VAL A 73 3.09 -5.06 4.12
N LEU A 74 4.02 -5.21 5.07
CA LEU A 74 4.28 -6.51 5.69
C LEU A 74 3.06 -6.99 6.49
N GLY A 75 2.42 -6.11 7.26
CA GLY A 75 1.21 -6.46 8.01
C GLY A 75 0.02 -6.84 7.13
N ALA A 76 -0.07 -6.28 5.92
CA ALA A 76 -1.06 -6.63 4.92
C ALA A 76 -0.79 -8.01 4.31
N ILE A 77 0.46 -8.26 3.90
CA ILE A 77 0.90 -9.55 3.37
C ILE A 77 0.68 -10.67 4.39
N ASP A 78 1.03 -10.46 5.66
CA ASP A 78 0.84 -11.45 6.73
C ASP A 78 -0.64 -11.83 6.96
N ARG A 79 -1.57 -10.97 6.51
CA ARG A 79 -3.02 -11.16 6.61
C ARG A 79 -3.64 -11.60 5.29
N ASP A 80 -2.83 -11.96 4.30
CA ASP A 80 -3.25 -12.43 2.98
C ASP A 80 -4.03 -11.37 2.17
N TYR A 81 -3.84 -10.09 2.48
CA TYR A 81 -4.34 -9.04 1.60
C TYR A 81 -3.48 -8.98 0.34
N ARG A 82 -4.15 -8.95 -0.82
CA ARG A 82 -3.48 -8.50 -2.05
C ARG A 82 -3.00 -7.08 -1.82
N SER A 83 -1.70 -6.85 -1.95
CA SER A 83 -1.10 -5.56 -1.62
C SER A 83 -0.57 -4.88 -2.89
N VAL A 84 -0.93 -3.62 -3.09
CA VAL A 84 -0.51 -2.80 -4.22
C VAL A 84 0.10 -1.50 -3.70
N LEU A 85 1.37 -1.25 -3.97
CA LEU A 85 2.08 -0.02 -3.60
C LEU A 85 2.04 0.97 -4.76
N ALA A 86 1.55 2.19 -4.51
CA ALA A 86 1.65 3.28 -5.48
C ALA A 86 3.03 3.94 -5.39
N ALA A 87 3.92 3.56 -6.29
CA ALA A 87 5.35 3.89 -6.25
C ALA A 87 5.64 5.40 -6.30
N ASP A 88 4.82 6.16 -7.02
CA ASP A 88 4.87 7.61 -7.18
C ASP A 88 4.01 8.38 -6.15
N ALA A 89 3.36 7.65 -5.22
CA ALA A 89 2.61 8.21 -4.11
C ALA A 89 3.10 7.70 -2.75
N VAL A 90 4.38 7.28 -2.68
CA VAL A 90 5.09 7.06 -1.43
C VAL A 90 6.32 7.95 -1.33
N CYS A 91 6.66 8.35 -0.11
CA CYS A 91 7.81 9.23 0.14
C CYS A 91 8.56 8.82 1.41
N SER A 92 9.78 9.31 1.57
CA SER A 92 10.58 9.21 2.80
C SER A 92 11.30 10.54 3.04
N SER A 93 11.77 10.78 4.26
CA SER A 93 12.63 11.92 4.58
C SER A 93 14.08 11.76 4.09
N SER A 94 14.45 10.53 3.67
CA SER A 94 15.77 10.18 3.17
C SER A 94 15.66 9.50 1.80
N ASP A 95 16.21 10.16 0.77
CA ASP A 95 16.26 9.62 -0.59
C ASP A 95 17.03 8.30 -0.64
N GLU A 96 18.11 8.16 0.15
CA GLU A 96 18.92 6.95 0.20
C GLU A 96 18.12 5.73 0.66
N THR A 97 17.34 5.88 1.73
CA THR A 97 16.54 4.76 2.27
C THR A 97 15.28 4.53 1.45
N HIS A 98 14.67 5.58 0.89
CA HIS A 98 13.62 5.46 -0.11
C HIS A 98 14.06 4.62 -1.31
N ASP A 99 15.17 4.97 -1.96
CA ASP A 99 15.67 4.28 -3.15
C ASP A 99 16.04 2.82 -2.87
N ALA A 100 16.67 2.58 -1.72
CA ALA A 100 16.98 1.23 -1.26
C ALA A 100 15.70 0.41 -1.07
N MET A 101 14.68 0.97 -0.44
CA MET A 101 13.42 0.28 -0.19
C MET A 101 12.63 0.05 -1.48
N MET A 102 12.57 1.01 -2.39
CA MET A 102 11.93 0.84 -3.70
C MET A 102 12.59 -0.29 -4.50
N THR A 103 13.90 -0.46 -4.37
CA THR A 103 14.61 -1.61 -4.95
C THR A 103 14.16 -2.93 -4.33
N LEU A 104 13.99 -2.99 -3.00
CA LEU A 104 13.49 -4.19 -2.32
C LEU A 104 12.04 -4.51 -2.67
N TYR A 105 11.16 -3.51 -2.75
CA TYR A 105 9.78 -3.68 -3.19
C TYR A 105 9.72 -4.30 -4.60
N GLY A 106 10.45 -3.74 -5.56
CA GLY A 106 10.46 -4.23 -6.94
C GLY A 106 11.17 -5.57 -7.17
N GLN A 107 11.99 -6.04 -6.22
CA GLN A 107 12.77 -7.27 -6.38
C GLN A 107 12.36 -8.36 -5.38
N ARG A 108 12.59 -8.11 -4.09
CA ARG A 108 12.43 -9.10 -3.02
C ARG A 108 10.96 -9.38 -2.70
N PHE A 109 10.12 -8.35 -2.78
CA PHE A 109 8.70 -8.44 -2.45
C PHE A 109 7.77 -8.57 -3.66
N ARG A 110 8.30 -8.56 -4.89
CA ARG A 110 7.50 -8.61 -6.14
C ARG A 110 6.50 -9.76 -6.24
N GLN A 111 6.68 -10.83 -5.46
CA GLN A 111 5.77 -11.97 -5.44
C GLN A 111 4.50 -11.72 -4.62
N HIS A 112 4.56 -10.79 -3.66
CA HIS A 112 3.49 -10.49 -2.71
C HIS A 112 3.02 -9.04 -2.77
N LEU A 113 3.75 -8.17 -3.47
CA LEU A 113 3.48 -6.75 -3.61
C LEU A 113 3.51 -6.34 -5.09
N ASP A 114 2.37 -5.86 -5.59
CA ASP A 114 2.33 -5.16 -6.87
C ASP A 114 2.88 -3.75 -6.67
N VAL A 115 3.90 -3.36 -7.42
CA VAL A 115 4.43 -1.99 -7.41
C VAL A 115 4.05 -1.33 -8.73
N ALA A 116 3.26 -0.26 -8.65
CA ALA A 116 2.69 0.40 -9.83
C ALA A 116 2.58 1.91 -9.61
N THR A 117 2.42 2.68 -10.68
CA THR A 117 2.09 4.11 -10.57
C THR A 117 0.62 4.32 -10.21
N VAL A 118 0.28 5.49 -9.68
CA VAL A 118 -1.11 5.90 -9.46
C VAL A 118 -1.92 5.79 -10.75
N ASP A 119 -1.36 6.23 -11.88
CA ASP A 119 -2.04 6.14 -13.18
C ASP A 119 -2.34 4.68 -13.58
N GLN A 120 -1.39 3.76 -13.40
CA GLN A 120 -1.62 2.33 -13.64
C GLN A 120 -2.71 1.78 -12.72
N ILE A 121 -2.67 2.14 -11.45
CA ILE A 121 -3.66 1.72 -10.46
C ILE A 121 -5.05 2.19 -10.87
N LEU A 122 -5.22 3.49 -11.16
CA LEU A 122 -6.51 4.05 -11.55
C LEU A 122 -7.03 3.48 -12.87
N HIS A 123 -6.15 3.25 -13.85
CA HIS A 123 -6.52 2.61 -15.11
C HIS A 123 -7.04 1.17 -14.92
N ASN A 124 -6.45 0.44 -13.97
CA ASN A 124 -6.80 -0.94 -13.66
C ASN A 124 -7.84 -1.08 -12.54
N TRP A 125 -8.31 0.03 -11.97
CA TRP A 125 -9.36 0.02 -10.96
C TRP A 125 -10.71 0.22 -11.66
N ASN A 126 -11.58 -0.77 -11.58
CA ASN A 126 -12.91 -0.66 -12.18
C ASN A 126 -13.79 0.33 -11.39
N LEU A 127 -13.59 1.63 -11.61
CA LEU A 127 -14.28 2.73 -10.92
C LEU A 127 -15.79 2.77 -11.23
N SER A 128 -16.22 2.22 -12.37
CA SER A 128 -17.64 2.20 -12.76
C SER A 128 -18.50 1.42 -11.76
N GLU A 129 -17.90 0.44 -11.09
CA GLU A 129 -18.53 -0.41 -10.09
C GLU A 129 -18.53 0.18 -8.66
N LEU A 130 -17.74 1.24 -8.42
CA LEU A 130 -17.64 1.94 -7.13
C LEU A 130 -18.70 3.05 -6.97
N MET A 131 -19.21 3.57 -8.09
CA MET A 131 -20.13 4.72 -8.12
C MET A 131 -21.62 4.35 -8.00
N GLU A 132 -21.98 3.06 -8.02
CA GLU A 132 -23.36 2.57 -7.88
C GLU A 132 -23.86 2.49 -6.41
N ARG A 133 -23.28 3.28 -5.50
CA ARG A 133 -23.65 3.33 -4.06
C ARG A 133 -24.38 4.60 -3.68
#